data_AF-A0A955CF62-F1
#
_entry.id   AF-A0A955CF62-F1
#
_cell.length_a   1.000
_cell.length_b   1.000
_cell.length_c   1.000
_cell.angle_alpha   90.00
_cell.angle_beta   90.00
_cell.angle_gamma   90.00
#
_symmetry.space_group_name_H-M   'P 1'
#
loop_
_entity.id
_entity.type
_entity.pdbx_description
1 polymer ?
#
loop_
_entity_poly.entity_id
_entity_poly.type
_entity_poly.pdbx_seq_one_letter_code
_entity_poly.pdbx_strand_id
1 'polypeptide(L)'
;AGTTSLPMFPIQDVILPAMSAFNTLAEDVLADDVTAKGASIFTRQAQVGSTILLTDGNFFGTGTHPLLGRFELLTGAAYGFDPMTARLENVVQDASHPGFATGDPASVISADLVEFVVPNYGVNLLDLGVSLEVRDSFYFTSTFDGLPPSPGTPYTADPYEGPTSMLPAYLAGTNEVVAYSTQRRLEALPEPSAGALFVTALGVAKFFSRRRVVVGR
;
A
#
# COMPACT_ATOMS: atom_id res chain seq x y z
N ALA A 1 -22.24 -8.35 -3.94
CA ALA A 1 -20.78 -8.51 -3.85
C ALA A 1 -20.17 -7.89 -5.10
N GLY A 2 -19.11 -7.10 -4.94
CA GLY A 2 -18.41 -6.43 -6.04
C GLY A 2 -17.00 -6.06 -5.58
N THR A 3 -16.20 -5.43 -6.44
CA THR A 3 -14.88 -4.93 -6.04
C THR A 3 -14.92 -3.43 -5.74
N THR A 4 -13.94 -2.95 -5.00
CA THR A 4 -13.66 -1.53 -4.79
C THR A 4 -12.15 -1.38 -4.72
N SER A 5 -11.63 -0.38 -5.41
CA SER A 5 -10.25 0.05 -5.25
C SER A 5 -10.19 0.92 -3.99
N LEU A 6 -9.27 0.61 -3.09
CA LEU A 6 -8.91 1.52 -1.99
C LEU A 6 -7.53 2.08 -2.33
N PRO A 7 -7.42 3.30 -2.87
CA PRO A 7 -6.14 3.83 -3.33
C PRO A 7 -5.29 4.26 -2.14
N MET A 8 -4.58 3.31 -1.54
CA MET A 8 -3.80 3.52 -0.32
C MET A 8 -2.30 3.41 -0.59
N PHE A 9 -1.53 4.23 0.12
CA PHE A 9 -0.07 4.22 0.07
C PHE A 9 0.46 3.99 1.49
N PRO A 10 1.08 2.82 1.77
CA PRO A 10 1.74 2.61 3.05
C PRO A 10 2.95 3.54 3.13
N ILE A 11 3.01 4.30 4.21
CA ILE A 11 4.17 5.10 4.56
C ILE A 11 4.74 4.53 5.85
N GLN A 12 6.01 4.17 5.82
CA GLN A 12 6.73 3.56 6.93
C GLN A 12 8.06 4.25 7.19
N ASP A 13 8.43 4.33 8.46
CA ASP A 13 9.78 4.68 8.87
C ASP A 13 10.56 3.41 9.19
N VAL A 14 11.73 3.24 8.57
CA VAL A 14 12.59 2.06 8.73
C VAL A 14 13.86 2.45 9.47
N ILE A 15 14.10 1.82 10.62
CA ILE A 15 15.35 1.93 11.38
C ILE A 15 16.26 0.76 11.01
N LEU A 16 17.46 1.08 10.54
CA LEU A 16 18.53 0.13 10.26
C LEU A 16 19.51 0.14 11.46
N PRO A 17 19.57 -0.93 12.26
CA PRO A 17 20.42 -0.96 13.45
C PRO A 17 21.90 -0.79 13.11
N ALA A 18 22.63 -0.08 13.96
CA ALA A 18 24.08 0.06 13.89
C ALA A 18 24.77 -1.31 13.78
N MET A 19 25.83 -1.38 12.98
CA MET A 19 26.65 -2.58 12.76
C MET A 19 25.85 -3.83 12.31
N SER A 20 24.67 -3.65 11.75
CA SER A 20 23.86 -4.73 11.16
C SER A 20 24.34 -5.09 9.75
N ALA A 21 23.81 -6.17 9.19
CA ALA A 21 24.09 -6.58 7.82
C ALA A 21 23.76 -5.50 6.76
N PHE A 22 22.85 -4.57 7.09
CA PHE A 22 22.37 -3.51 6.20
C PHE A 22 22.83 -2.11 6.58
N ASN A 23 23.52 -1.97 7.72
CA ASN A 23 24.09 -0.71 8.17
C ASN A 23 25.43 -0.98 8.89
N THR A 24 26.53 -0.71 8.21
CA THR A 24 27.89 -0.90 8.73
C THR A 24 28.39 0.29 9.57
N LEU A 25 27.58 1.33 9.73
CA LEU A 25 27.90 2.47 10.58
C LEU A 25 27.74 2.11 12.05
N ALA A 26 28.42 2.87 12.91
CA ALA A 26 28.37 2.69 14.36
C ALA A 26 27.11 3.30 15.01
N GLU A 27 26.20 3.85 14.22
CA GLU A 27 24.96 4.50 14.65
C GLU A 27 23.77 3.97 13.84
N ASP A 28 22.58 4.04 14.43
CA ASP A 28 21.33 3.66 13.76
C ASP A 28 21.01 4.64 12.64
N VAL A 29 20.52 4.12 11.51
CA VAL A 29 20.11 4.93 10.37
C VAL A 29 18.59 4.88 10.23
N LEU A 30 17.96 6.05 10.15
CA LEU A 30 16.53 6.19 9.87
C LEU A 30 16.32 6.49 8.39
N ALA A 31 15.55 5.61 7.72
CA ALA A 31 14.93 5.88 6.44
C ALA A 31 13.48 6.27 6.69
N ASP A 32 13.18 7.56 6.58
CA ASP A 32 11.88 8.16 6.82
C ASP A 32 10.99 8.13 5.57
N ASP A 33 9.67 8.12 5.79
CA ASP A 33 8.67 8.25 4.72
C ASP A 33 8.82 7.24 3.57
N VAL A 34 9.23 6.01 3.88
CA VAL A 34 9.37 4.91 2.92
C VAL A 34 7.98 4.55 2.37
N THR A 35 7.76 4.89 1.10
CA THR A 35 6.44 4.80 0.46
C THR A 35 6.42 3.83 -0.72
N ALA A 36 5.46 2.90 -0.73
CA ALA A 36 5.20 2.01 -1.87
C ALA A 36 3.91 2.38 -2.61
N LYS A 37 3.93 2.25 -3.93
CA LYS A 37 2.82 2.57 -4.83
C LYS A 37 2.28 1.31 -5.50
N GLY A 38 1.02 0.97 -5.25
CA GLY A 38 0.38 -0.23 -5.78
C GLY A 38 -1.13 -0.08 -5.83
N ALA A 39 -1.79 -0.88 -6.66
CA ALA A 39 -3.25 -0.99 -6.61
C ALA A 39 -3.64 -1.98 -5.51
N SER A 40 -4.63 -1.60 -4.70
CA SER A 40 -5.24 -2.47 -3.70
C SER A 40 -6.71 -2.66 -4.08
N ILE A 41 -7.11 -3.90 -4.38
CA ILE A 41 -8.44 -4.22 -4.89
C ILE A 41 -9.15 -5.09 -3.87
N PHE A 42 -10.07 -4.47 -3.14
CA PHE A 42 -10.86 -5.18 -2.15
C PHE A 42 -12.08 -5.82 -2.79
N THR A 43 -12.21 -7.13 -2.61
CA THR A 43 -13.46 -7.86 -2.82
C THR A 43 -14.38 -7.57 -1.67
N ARG A 44 -15.61 -7.18 -1.99
CA ARG A 44 -16.63 -6.79 -1.02
C ARG A 44 -17.67 -7.88 -0.90
N GLN A 45 -17.95 -8.27 0.34
CA GLN A 45 -19.02 -9.19 0.65
C GLN A 45 -20.39 -8.49 0.53
N ALA A 46 -21.47 -9.26 0.61
CA ALA A 46 -22.80 -8.68 0.69
C ALA A 46 -22.94 -7.89 2.00
N GLN A 47 -23.64 -6.76 1.96
CA GLN A 47 -23.95 -6.00 3.16
C GLN A 47 -24.91 -6.81 4.05
N VAL A 48 -24.60 -6.87 5.34
CA VAL A 48 -25.45 -7.48 6.38
C VAL A 48 -25.77 -6.41 7.41
N GLY A 49 -27.03 -5.98 7.47
CA GLY A 49 -27.40 -4.81 8.27
C GLY A 49 -26.69 -3.55 7.75
N SER A 50 -25.93 -2.88 8.61
CA SER A 50 -25.10 -1.71 8.27
C SER A 50 -23.61 -2.06 8.10
N THR A 51 -23.28 -3.34 7.94
CA THR A 51 -21.89 -3.83 7.91
C THR A 51 -21.53 -4.40 6.54
N ILE A 52 -20.31 -4.10 6.08
CA ILE A 52 -19.70 -4.70 4.88
C ILE A 52 -18.30 -5.19 5.22
N LEU A 53 -18.00 -6.44 4.86
CA LEU A 53 -16.64 -6.99 4.94
C LEU A 53 -15.93 -6.84 3.60
N LEU A 54 -14.66 -6.47 3.67
CA LEU A 54 -13.76 -6.24 2.56
C LEU A 54 -12.53 -7.15 2.70
N THR A 55 -12.03 -7.69 1.60
CA THR A 55 -10.80 -8.48 1.58
C THR A 55 -10.01 -8.16 0.34
N ASP A 56 -8.74 -7.77 0.48
CA ASP A 56 -7.79 -7.72 -0.61
C ASP A 56 -6.91 -8.97 -0.56
N GLY A 57 -7.00 -9.78 -1.61
CA GLY A 57 -6.26 -11.02 -1.73
C GLY A 57 -4.79 -10.83 -2.08
N ASN A 58 -4.40 -9.66 -2.61
CA ASN A 58 -3.04 -9.37 -3.01
C ASN A 58 -2.79 -7.86 -3.19
N PHE A 59 -1.83 -7.32 -2.45
CA PHE A 59 -1.23 -6.03 -2.76
C PHE A 59 0.20 -6.21 -3.28
N PHE A 60 0.51 -5.47 -4.34
CA PHE A 60 1.85 -5.30 -4.86
C PHE A 60 2.11 -3.81 -5.06
N GLY A 61 3.05 -3.27 -4.28
CA GLY A 61 3.49 -1.89 -4.36
C GLY A 61 4.96 -1.77 -4.72
N THR A 62 5.35 -0.72 -5.44
CA THR A 62 6.75 -0.40 -5.76
C THR A 62 7.13 0.97 -5.23
N GLY A 63 8.35 1.11 -4.74
CA GLY A 63 8.86 2.35 -4.18
C GLY A 63 10.33 2.58 -4.52
N THR A 64 10.80 3.78 -4.22
CA THR A 64 12.23 4.11 -4.26
C THR A 64 12.53 5.06 -3.11
N HIS A 65 13.57 4.76 -2.33
CA HIS A 65 14.01 5.59 -1.22
C HIS A 65 15.53 5.83 -1.34
N PRO A 66 16.04 7.05 -1.06
CA PRO A 66 17.48 7.34 -1.21
C PRO A 66 18.41 6.40 -0.45
N LEU A 67 17.97 5.90 0.72
CA LEU A 67 18.76 4.99 1.57
C LEU A 67 18.53 3.51 1.27
N LEU A 68 17.34 3.13 0.75
CA LEU A 68 16.98 1.72 0.53
C LEU A 68 17.04 1.30 -0.94
N GLY A 69 17.20 2.26 -1.86
CA GLY A 69 17.11 2.03 -3.30
C GLY A 69 15.68 1.72 -3.74
N ARG A 70 15.55 0.96 -4.83
CA ARG A 70 14.27 0.46 -5.32
C ARG A 70 13.79 -0.72 -4.47
N PHE A 71 12.50 -0.72 -4.14
CA PHE A 71 11.91 -1.79 -3.35
C PHE A 71 10.48 -2.12 -3.77
N GLU A 72 10.00 -3.29 -3.34
CA GLU A 72 8.62 -3.75 -3.49
C GLU A 72 8.02 -4.02 -2.11
N LEU A 73 6.73 -3.76 -1.94
CA LEU A 73 5.94 -4.12 -0.78
C LEU A 73 4.84 -5.09 -1.18
N LEU A 74 4.73 -6.21 -0.46
CA LEU A 74 3.94 -7.38 -0.84
C LEU A 74 3.02 -7.81 0.30
N THR A 75 1.75 -8.08 0.00
CA THR A 75 0.81 -8.76 0.93
C THR A 75 -0.05 -9.78 0.19
N GLY A 76 -0.69 -10.69 0.93
CA GLY A 76 -1.60 -11.68 0.38
C GLY A 76 -0.94 -12.98 -0.13
N ALA A 77 -1.80 -13.96 -0.37
CA ALA A 77 -1.42 -15.37 -0.48
C ALA A 77 -0.50 -15.67 -1.67
N ALA A 78 -0.59 -14.87 -2.75
CA ALA A 78 0.27 -14.99 -3.92
C ALA A 78 1.76 -14.79 -3.59
N TYR A 79 2.07 -14.12 -2.49
CA TYR A 79 3.42 -13.83 -2.02
C TYR A 79 3.77 -14.53 -0.70
N GLY A 80 2.92 -15.46 -0.23
CA GLY A 80 3.14 -16.16 1.04
C GLY A 80 2.73 -15.38 2.29
N PHE A 81 1.95 -14.31 2.12
CA PHE A 81 1.44 -13.47 3.22
C PHE A 81 -0.08 -13.62 3.36
N ASP A 82 -0.62 -13.14 4.47
CA ASP A 82 -2.06 -13.14 4.72
C ASP A 82 -2.75 -12.00 3.95
N PRO A 83 -4.01 -12.18 3.54
CA PRO A 83 -4.77 -11.12 2.87
C PRO A 83 -5.06 -9.97 3.82
N MET A 84 -5.13 -8.76 3.26
CA MET A 84 -5.61 -7.60 3.99
C MET A 84 -7.13 -7.67 4.15
N THR A 85 -7.63 -7.32 5.32
CA THR A 85 -9.07 -7.37 5.61
C THR A 85 -9.55 -6.04 6.17
N ALA A 86 -10.76 -5.65 5.83
CA ALA A 86 -11.37 -4.46 6.38
C ALA A 86 -12.86 -4.69 6.70
N ARG A 87 -13.36 -4.03 7.74
CA ARG A 87 -14.76 -4.05 8.15
C ARG A 87 -15.29 -2.63 8.19
N LEU A 88 -16.33 -2.41 7.38
CA LEU A 88 -17.10 -1.18 7.38
C LEU A 88 -18.35 -1.38 8.24
N GLU A 89 -18.67 -0.38 9.05
CA GLU A 89 -19.91 -0.27 9.81
C GLU A 89 -20.62 1.04 9.50
N ASN A 90 -21.83 1.20 10.05
CA ASN A 90 -22.66 2.39 9.89
C ASN A 90 -22.82 2.83 8.42
N VAL A 91 -22.89 1.86 7.51
CA VAL A 91 -22.98 2.12 6.08
C VAL A 91 -24.29 2.84 5.77
N VAL A 92 -24.17 4.05 5.22
CA VAL A 92 -25.29 4.87 4.74
C VAL A 92 -25.34 4.78 3.22
N GLN A 93 -26.53 4.50 2.68
CA GLN A 93 -26.75 4.39 1.25
C GLN A 93 -27.57 5.55 0.68
N ASP A 94 -27.30 5.89 -0.58
CA ASP A 94 -28.06 6.87 -1.35
C ASP A 94 -29.33 6.25 -1.92
N ALA A 95 -30.49 6.65 -1.38
CA ALA A 95 -31.79 6.25 -1.89
C ALA A 95 -32.10 6.81 -3.29
N SER A 96 -31.41 7.87 -3.71
CA SER A 96 -31.55 8.49 -5.03
C SER A 96 -30.74 7.80 -6.14
N HIS A 97 -30.01 6.73 -5.80
CA HIS A 97 -29.36 5.82 -6.73
C HIS A 97 -30.15 4.48 -6.87
N PRO A 98 -31.42 4.51 -7.32
CA PRO A 98 -32.21 3.30 -7.47
C PRO A 98 -31.64 2.44 -8.60
N GLY A 99 -31.44 1.15 -8.33
CA GLY A 99 -30.90 0.19 -9.30
C GLY A 99 -29.51 -0.34 -8.94
N PHE A 100 -28.81 0.30 -8.01
CA PHE A 100 -27.65 -0.30 -7.37
C PHE A 100 -28.10 -1.26 -6.27
N ALA A 101 -27.45 -2.42 -6.20
CA ALA A 101 -27.74 -3.39 -5.15
C ALA A 101 -27.32 -2.86 -3.78
N THR A 102 -27.96 -3.34 -2.69
CA THR A 102 -27.50 -3.05 -1.33
C THR A 102 -26.01 -3.44 -1.19
N GLY A 103 -25.21 -2.49 -0.68
CA GLY A 103 -23.76 -2.62 -0.57
C GLY A 103 -22.98 -2.43 -1.88
N ASP A 104 -23.55 -1.84 -2.94
CA ASP A 104 -22.81 -1.43 -4.15
C ASP A 104 -22.02 -0.13 -3.89
N PRO A 105 -20.74 0.04 -4.32
CA PRO A 105 -19.93 1.17 -3.87
C PRO A 105 -20.54 2.50 -4.34
N ALA A 106 -21.14 2.53 -5.53
CA ALA A 106 -21.76 3.72 -6.08
C ALA A 106 -22.99 4.18 -5.27
N SER A 107 -23.56 3.30 -4.46
CA SER A 107 -24.68 3.63 -3.57
C SER A 107 -24.23 4.06 -2.18
N VAL A 108 -22.96 3.90 -1.79
CA VAL A 108 -22.49 4.22 -0.44
C VAL A 108 -22.13 5.70 -0.33
N ILE A 109 -22.82 6.43 0.56
CA ILE A 109 -22.55 7.84 0.87
C ILE A 109 -21.51 7.96 1.98
N SER A 110 -21.57 7.10 2.99
CA SER A 110 -20.61 7.11 4.09
C SER A 110 -20.52 5.76 4.77
N ALA A 111 -19.38 5.50 5.40
CA ALA A 111 -19.17 4.32 6.23
C ALA A 111 -18.03 4.57 7.23
N ASP A 112 -18.05 3.87 8.35
CA ASP A 112 -16.94 3.86 9.30
C ASP A 112 -16.08 2.63 9.07
N LEU A 113 -14.81 2.82 8.76
CA LEU A 113 -13.80 1.77 8.76
C LEU A 113 -13.38 1.52 10.21
N VAL A 114 -14.03 0.56 10.85
CA VAL A 114 -13.80 0.24 12.28
C VAL A 114 -12.65 -0.73 12.49
N GLU A 115 -12.21 -1.41 11.44
CA GLU A 115 -11.13 -2.39 11.50
C GLU A 115 -10.54 -2.56 10.10
N PHE A 116 -9.25 -2.22 9.94
CA PHE A 116 -8.47 -2.55 8.75
C PHE A 116 -7.17 -3.20 9.21
N VAL A 117 -7.01 -4.48 8.87
CA VAL A 117 -5.88 -5.31 9.26
C VAL A 117 -4.96 -5.57 8.06
N VAL A 118 -3.67 -5.32 8.25
CA VAL A 118 -2.59 -5.83 7.41
C VAL A 118 -1.80 -6.83 8.26
N PRO A 119 -2.06 -8.16 8.16
CA PRO A 119 -1.59 -9.08 9.19
C PRO A 119 -0.08 -9.31 9.20
N ASN A 120 0.53 -9.32 8.01
CA ASN A 120 1.95 -9.42 7.75
C ASN A 120 2.23 -8.94 6.33
N TYR A 121 3.50 -8.66 6.02
CA TYR A 121 3.90 -8.19 4.71
C TYR A 121 5.37 -8.47 4.41
N GLY A 122 5.70 -8.47 3.14
CA GLY A 122 7.06 -8.59 2.63
C GLY A 122 7.59 -7.30 2.07
N VAL A 123 8.91 -7.12 2.15
CA VAL A 123 9.64 -6.04 1.46
C VAL A 123 10.80 -6.63 0.67
N ASN A 124 10.80 -6.45 -0.65
CA ASN A 124 11.94 -6.82 -1.48
C ASN A 124 12.81 -5.59 -1.73
N LEU A 125 14.04 -5.58 -1.24
CA LEU A 125 15.04 -4.56 -1.55
C LEU A 125 15.75 -4.96 -2.85
N LEU A 126 15.24 -4.48 -3.97
CA LEU A 126 15.62 -4.94 -5.31
C LEU A 126 17.08 -4.69 -5.65
N ASP A 127 17.61 -3.54 -5.23
CA ASP A 127 18.99 -3.16 -5.51
C ASP A 127 19.99 -3.92 -4.61
N LEU A 128 19.52 -4.49 -3.50
CA LEU A 128 20.31 -5.32 -2.59
C LEU A 128 20.09 -6.83 -2.82
N GLY A 129 19.07 -7.22 -3.59
CA GLY A 129 18.73 -8.63 -3.82
C GLY A 129 18.27 -9.36 -2.55
N VAL A 130 17.66 -8.63 -1.61
CA VAL A 130 17.24 -9.15 -0.31
C VAL A 130 15.72 -9.04 -0.15
N SER A 131 15.12 -10.06 0.44
CA SER A 131 13.72 -10.04 0.88
C SER A 131 13.64 -10.00 2.40
N LEU A 132 12.75 -9.17 2.90
CA LEU A 132 12.43 -9.02 4.31
C LEU A 132 10.98 -9.42 4.57
N GLU A 133 10.71 -9.92 5.77
CA GLU A 133 9.38 -10.26 6.26
C GLU A 133 9.09 -9.48 7.55
N VAL A 134 7.92 -8.86 7.62
CA VAL A 134 7.38 -8.32 8.86
C VAL A 134 6.17 -9.16 9.24
N ARG A 135 6.25 -9.78 10.41
CA ARG A 135 5.35 -10.88 10.84
C ARG A 135 4.34 -10.45 11.89
N ASP A 136 4.12 -9.16 12.01
CA ASP A 136 3.20 -8.57 12.97
C ASP A 136 2.23 -7.65 12.22
N SER A 137 1.08 -7.43 12.84
CA SER A 137 -0.06 -6.80 12.19
C SER A 137 -0.05 -5.28 12.30
N PHE A 138 -0.69 -4.63 11.32
CA PHE A 138 -1.10 -3.25 11.39
C PHE A 138 -2.60 -3.14 11.48
N TYR A 139 -3.07 -2.23 12.33
CA TYR A 139 -4.48 -1.91 12.48
C TYR A 139 -4.75 -0.44 12.17
N PHE A 140 -5.74 -0.18 11.32
CA PHE A 140 -6.18 1.16 10.98
C PHE A 140 -7.69 1.32 11.15
N THR A 141 -8.10 2.54 11.44
CA THR A 141 -9.48 3.00 11.43
C THR A 141 -9.61 4.28 10.60
N SER A 142 -10.80 4.56 10.08
CA SER A 142 -11.07 5.76 9.29
C SER A 142 -12.57 6.02 9.22
N THR A 143 -12.97 7.21 8.79
CA THR A 143 -14.33 7.49 8.32
C THR A 143 -14.28 7.76 6.82
N PHE A 144 -15.16 7.11 6.07
CA PHE A 144 -15.28 7.24 4.62
C PHE A 144 -16.50 8.06 4.26
N ASP A 145 -16.34 8.96 3.29
CA ASP A 145 -17.37 9.82 2.69
C ASP A 145 -17.88 9.25 1.34
N GLY A 146 -17.67 7.96 1.14
CA GLY A 146 -18.08 7.21 -0.04
C GLY A 146 -17.20 5.98 -0.23
N LEU A 147 -17.51 5.19 -1.26
CA LEU A 147 -16.63 4.11 -1.72
C LEU A 147 -16.40 4.24 -3.23
N PRO A 148 -15.15 4.49 -3.69
CA PRO A 148 -13.93 4.68 -2.89
C PRO A 148 -13.99 5.95 -2.01
N PRO A 149 -13.25 6.00 -0.88
CA PRO A 149 -13.16 7.20 -0.06
C PRO A 149 -12.46 8.33 -0.81
N SER A 150 -12.76 9.59 -0.44
CA SER A 150 -12.12 10.75 -1.05
C SER A 150 -10.60 10.75 -0.88
N PRO A 151 -9.83 11.27 -1.84
CA PRO A 151 -8.40 11.52 -1.66
C PRO A 151 -8.12 12.40 -0.44
N GLY A 152 -7.04 12.08 0.29
CA GLY A 152 -6.67 12.71 1.55
C GLY A 152 -7.41 12.16 2.77
N THR A 153 -8.28 11.17 2.61
CA THR A 153 -8.92 10.48 3.75
C THR A 153 -7.83 9.86 4.64
N PRO A 154 -7.70 10.30 5.90
CA PRO A 154 -6.63 9.85 6.77
C PRO A 154 -7.01 8.53 7.44
N TYR A 155 -6.11 7.56 7.39
CA TYR A 155 -6.21 6.34 8.18
C TYR A 155 -5.49 6.56 9.50
N THR A 156 -6.20 6.36 10.60
CA THR A 156 -5.64 6.47 11.95
C THR A 156 -5.18 5.08 12.38
N ALA A 157 -3.89 4.92 12.66
CA ALA A 157 -3.38 3.70 13.29
C ALA A 157 -4.09 3.47 14.63
N ASP A 158 -4.45 2.23 14.93
CA ASP A 158 -5.16 1.89 16.16
C ASP A 158 -4.33 2.33 17.38
N PRO A 159 -4.93 3.01 18.37
CA PRO A 159 -4.25 3.47 19.59
C PRO A 159 -3.51 2.38 20.37
N TYR A 160 -3.83 1.10 20.20
CA TYR A 160 -3.08 0.01 20.83
C TYR A 160 -1.66 -0.17 20.28
N GLU A 161 -1.35 0.39 19.11
CA GLU A 161 0.01 0.31 18.57
C GLU A 161 0.93 1.39 19.14
N GLY A 162 0.41 2.52 19.63
CA GLY A 162 1.25 3.61 20.16
C GLY A 162 2.20 4.23 19.12
N PRO A 163 2.64 5.48 19.33
CA PRO A 163 3.47 6.21 18.35
C PRO A 163 4.91 5.71 18.21
N THR A 164 5.30 4.65 18.91
CA THR A 164 6.67 4.12 18.97
C THR A 164 6.75 2.61 18.79
N SER A 165 5.70 1.95 18.28
CA SER A 165 5.75 0.49 18.13
C SER A 165 6.66 0.09 16.98
N MET A 166 7.79 -0.50 17.35
CA MET A 166 8.81 -1.02 16.46
C MET A 166 8.47 -2.46 16.07
N LEU A 167 8.14 -2.71 14.79
CA LEU A 167 8.03 -4.07 14.29
C LEU A 167 9.37 -4.55 13.77
N PRO A 168 9.85 -5.72 14.24
CA PRO A 168 11.04 -6.32 13.67
C PRO A 168 10.78 -6.75 12.22
N ALA A 169 11.70 -6.38 11.32
CA ALA A 169 11.79 -6.92 9.98
C ALA A 169 12.88 -7.99 9.95
N TYR A 170 12.50 -9.18 9.50
CA TYR A 170 13.35 -10.35 9.45
C TYR A 170 13.90 -10.56 8.06
N LEU A 171 15.13 -11.06 7.93
CA LEU A 171 15.58 -11.61 6.67
C LEU A 171 14.68 -12.80 6.30
N ALA A 172 14.11 -12.79 5.09
CA ALA A 172 13.09 -13.75 4.68
C ALA A 172 13.55 -15.21 4.87
N GLY A 173 12.65 -16.05 5.39
CA GLY A 173 12.96 -17.44 5.74
C GLY A 173 13.89 -17.63 6.96
N THR A 174 14.23 -16.57 7.70
CA THR A 174 15.08 -16.64 8.91
C THR A 174 14.39 -16.03 10.14
N ASN A 175 15.08 -16.02 11.28
CA ASN A 175 14.69 -15.28 12.48
C ASN A 175 15.66 -14.14 12.82
N GLU A 176 16.51 -13.75 11.87
CA GLU A 176 17.45 -12.65 12.04
C GLU A 176 16.73 -11.33 11.83
N VAL A 177 16.68 -10.49 12.88
CA VAL A 177 16.14 -9.13 12.80
C VAL A 177 17.21 -8.23 12.19
N VAL A 178 16.84 -7.53 11.12
CA VAL A 178 17.78 -6.72 10.33
C VAL A 178 17.34 -5.26 10.17
N ALA A 179 16.08 -4.96 10.49
CA ALA A 179 15.54 -3.61 10.54
C ALA A 179 14.32 -3.55 11.46
N TYR A 180 13.82 -2.33 11.74
CA TYR A 180 12.56 -2.11 12.44
C TYR A 180 11.66 -1.13 11.68
N SER A 181 10.35 -1.39 11.62
CA SER A 181 9.33 -0.45 11.12
C SER A 181 8.68 0.29 12.30
N THR A 182 8.64 1.62 12.29
CA THR A 182 8.36 2.43 13.50
C THR A 182 7.25 3.48 13.38
N GLN A 183 6.91 3.92 12.17
CA GLN A 183 5.74 4.75 11.91
C GLN A 183 4.83 4.07 10.89
N ARG A 184 3.52 4.11 11.13
CA ARG A 184 2.52 3.38 10.36
C ARG A 184 1.41 4.34 9.99
N ARG A 185 1.40 4.83 8.76
CA ARG A 185 0.30 5.66 8.25
C ARG A 185 -0.09 5.24 6.84
N LEU A 186 -1.37 5.40 6.55
CA LEU A 186 -1.96 5.23 5.22
C LEU A 186 -2.70 6.50 4.85
N GLU A 187 -2.64 6.86 3.58
CA GLU A 187 -3.39 7.97 3.03
C GLU A 187 -4.07 7.53 1.73
N ALA A 188 -5.33 7.93 1.57
CA ALA A 188 -6.03 7.75 0.31
C ALA A 188 -5.48 8.74 -0.74
N LEU A 189 -5.02 8.28 -1.90
CA LEU A 189 -4.63 9.17 -3.00
C LEU A 189 -5.58 9.00 -4.20
N PRO A 190 -5.61 9.95 -5.15
CA PRO A 190 -6.38 9.77 -6.37
C PRO A 190 -5.91 8.51 -7.11
N GLU A 191 -6.84 7.76 -7.68
CA GLU A 191 -6.47 6.72 -8.63
C GLU A 191 -5.61 7.34 -9.74
N PRO A 192 -4.50 6.70 -10.16
CA PRO A 192 -3.73 7.18 -11.29
C PRO A 192 -4.67 7.22 -12.50
N SER A 193 -5.05 8.42 -12.93
CA SER A 193 -5.90 8.58 -14.09
C SER A 193 -5.21 7.92 -15.28
N ALA A 194 -5.98 7.23 -16.12
CA ALA A 194 -5.46 6.50 -17.28
C ALA A 194 -4.57 7.36 -18.22
N GLY A 195 -4.60 8.69 -18.10
CA GLY A 195 -3.69 9.61 -18.76
C GLY A 195 -2.21 9.52 -18.34
N ALA A 196 -1.90 9.09 -17.11
CA ALA A 196 -0.53 8.91 -16.64
C ALA A 196 0.17 7.69 -17.27
N LEU A 197 -0.59 6.68 -17.70
CA LEU A 197 -0.08 5.49 -18.42
C LEU A 197 0.33 5.79 -19.87
N PHE A 198 -0.17 6.88 -20.47
CA PHE A 198 0.18 7.25 -21.85
C PHE A 198 1.45 8.10 -21.97
N VAL A 199 1.87 8.79 -20.91
CA VAL A 199 3.04 9.69 -20.97
C VAL A 199 4.36 8.92 -20.90
N THR A 200 4.42 7.78 -20.20
CA THR A 200 5.61 6.91 -20.17
C THR A 200 5.79 6.10 -21.46
N ALA A 201 4.72 5.74 -22.17
CA ALA A 201 4.81 4.98 -23.42
C ALA A 201 5.27 5.82 -24.63
N LEU A 202 5.06 7.15 -24.62
CA LEU A 202 5.45 8.04 -25.74
C LEU A 202 6.84 8.68 -25.57
N GLY A 203 7.46 8.59 -24.38
CA GLY A 203 8.78 9.17 -24.10
C GLY A 203 9.98 8.38 -24.65
N VAL A 204 9.82 7.10 -24.99
CA VAL A 204 10.92 6.23 -25.45
C VAL A 204 11.05 6.17 -26.98
N ALA A 205 10.07 6.67 -27.74
CA ALA A 205 10.02 6.48 -29.19
C ALA A 205 10.77 7.55 -30.03
N LYS A 206 11.48 8.52 -29.45
CA LYS A 206 12.12 9.62 -30.21
C LYS A 206 13.65 9.75 -30.13
N PHE A 207 14.39 8.72 -29.72
CA PHE A 207 15.88 8.78 -29.71
C PHE A 207 16.62 7.92 -30.76
N PHE A 208 15.92 7.24 -31.68
CA PHE A 208 16.57 6.52 -32.78
C PHE A 208 15.99 6.89 -34.15
N SER A 209 16.10 8.15 -34.54
CA SER A 209 15.99 8.52 -35.95
C SER A 209 16.59 9.90 -36.18
N ARG A 210 17.87 9.95 -36.57
CA ARG A 210 18.46 10.82 -37.63
C ARG A 210 19.97 11.00 -37.41
N ARG A 211 20.77 10.15 -38.05
CA ARG A 211 22.02 10.56 -38.70
C ARG A 211 22.20 9.77 -39.99
N ARG A 212 21.63 10.28 -41.08
CA ARG A 212 22.16 10.06 -42.43
C ARG A 212 22.95 11.31 -42.78
N VAL A 213 24.27 11.25 -42.67
CA VAL A 213 25.15 12.24 -43.27
C VAL A 213 25.46 11.71 -44.67
N VAL A 214 24.91 12.41 -45.68
CA VAL A 214 25.38 12.33 -47.06
C VAL A 214 26.53 13.33 -47.15
N VAL A 215 27.75 12.88 -47.45
CA VAL A 215 28.81 13.75 -47.94
C VAL A 215 29.02 13.44 -49.42
N GLY A 216 28.63 14.39 -50.25
CA GLY A 216 29.01 14.46 -51.65
C GLY A 216 29.48 15.87 -51.93
N ARG A 217 30.79 16.02 -52.12
CA ARG A 217 31.46 16.81 -53.17
C ARG A 217 32.96 16.58 -53.05
#